data_AF-A0A7J7QAD0-F1
#
_entry.id   AF-A0A7J7QAD0-F1
#
_cell.length_a   1.000
_cell.length_b   1.000
_cell.length_c   1.000
_cell.angle_alpha   90.00
_cell.angle_beta   90.00
_cell.angle_gamma   90.00
#
_symmetry.space_group_name_H-M   'P 1'
#
loop_
_entity.id
_entity.type
_entity.pdbx_description
1 polymer ?
#
loop_
_entity_poly.entity_id
_entity_poly.type
_entity_poly.pdbx_seq_one_letter_code
_entity_poly.pdbx_strand_id
1 'polypeptide(L)'
;MGFYKSLRRALTTHGIFDPSKKFDEDTELMLAQLHPDAHEEGGLACNDKKLLIEMRECIMVWIKSMGRQILQGNLNLVNTSFPVLMFEPRSYLQKLADIWAYPSYINAAAAAQDPLERMKLLVAWMVAGLHHSVENWKKPFNPILGETWQATMPGGLQLFMEQVSHHPPVSAYQLQGPGWALSGWSQPAVVPVVKFYGIKTVAKGARHISFADGSTVEMSMPHFAIKGVVYAAKPHAEVLGVARLLDQRHRLEAVISFGPVPGTRQRMLARTDAVCGEIYQLPRSAHLQVHGREVLRPTSSAHACACVSRARGPDVFGKEAAVGALALL
;
A
#
# COMPACT_ATOMS: atom_id res chain seq x y z
N MET A 1 -8.87 -3.52 23.72
CA MET A 1 -8.41 -4.85 23.28
C MET A 1 -7.64 -4.57 22.01
N GLY A 2 -6.31 -4.76 22.02
CA GLY A 2 -5.37 -4.39 20.96
C GLY A 2 -5.94 -4.46 19.54
N PHE A 3 -5.74 -3.46 18.68
CA PHE A 3 -6.16 -3.47 17.27
C PHE A 3 -5.78 -4.81 16.61
N TYR A 4 -4.58 -5.30 16.89
CA TYR A 4 -4.11 -6.62 16.46
C TYR A 4 -4.99 -7.76 16.97
N LYS A 5 -5.28 -7.80 18.28
CA LYS A 5 -6.17 -8.81 18.89
C LYS A 5 -7.59 -8.72 18.33
N SER A 6 -8.08 -7.51 18.09
CA SER A 6 -9.40 -7.30 17.50
C SER A 6 -9.44 -7.67 16.02
N LEU A 7 -8.42 -7.36 15.24
CA LEU A 7 -8.32 -7.72 13.83
C LEU A 7 -8.16 -9.24 13.68
N ARG A 8 -7.31 -9.86 14.50
CA ARG A 8 -7.18 -11.33 14.55
C ARG A 8 -8.52 -11.98 14.86
N ARG A 9 -9.28 -11.43 15.82
CA ARG A 9 -10.64 -11.90 16.12
C ARG A 9 -11.53 -11.78 14.89
N ALA A 10 -11.51 -10.63 14.20
CA ALA A 10 -12.28 -10.42 12.97
C ALA A 10 -11.96 -11.47 11.90
N LEU A 11 -10.67 -11.64 11.59
CA LEU A 11 -10.20 -12.60 10.59
C LEU A 11 -10.56 -14.05 10.98
N THR A 12 -10.50 -14.39 12.27
CA THR A 12 -10.89 -15.71 12.78
C THR A 12 -12.39 -15.92 12.66
N THR A 13 -13.21 -14.93 13.03
CA THR A 13 -14.67 -14.98 12.92
C THR A 13 -15.13 -15.21 11.48
N HIS A 14 -14.39 -14.68 10.51
CA HIS A 14 -14.67 -14.86 9.09
C HIS A 14 -13.92 -16.04 8.44
N GLY A 15 -13.26 -16.90 9.22
CA GLY A 15 -12.58 -18.09 8.72
C GLY A 15 -11.36 -17.81 7.83
N ILE A 16 -10.83 -16.58 7.84
CA ILE A 16 -9.64 -16.16 7.08
C ILE A 16 -8.37 -16.54 7.84
N PHE A 17 -8.40 -16.46 9.17
CA PHE A 17 -7.26 -16.78 10.03
C PHE A 17 -7.50 -18.06 10.81
N ASP A 18 -6.54 -18.98 10.77
CA ASP A 18 -6.54 -20.20 11.56
C ASP A 18 -6.14 -19.87 13.02
N PRO A 19 -7.06 -20.02 14.00
CA PRO A 19 -6.78 -19.67 15.39
C PRO A 19 -5.70 -20.57 16.03
N SER A 20 -5.42 -21.74 15.46
CA SER A 20 -4.37 -22.66 15.92
C SER A 20 -2.97 -22.15 15.62
N LYS A 21 -2.81 -21.27 14.61
CA LYS A 21 -1.55 -20.58 14.34
C LYS A 21 -1.27 -19.60 15.48
N LYS A 22 -0.28 -19.94 16.30
CA LYS A 22 0.27 -19.03 17.32
C LYS A 22 1.11 -17.99 16.61
N PHE A 23 0.54 -16.78 16.48
CA PHE A 23 1.32 -15.60 16.21
C PHE A 23 1.93 -15.13 17.52
N ASP A 24 3.26 -15.21 17.62
CA ASP A 24 3.96 -14.81 18.83
C ASP A 24 3.99 -13.28 18.90
N GLU A 25 3.50 -12.72 20.01
CA GLU A 25 3.58 -11.27 20.25
C GLU A 25 5.02 -10.85 20.59
N ASP A 26 5.91 -11.84 20.84
CA ASP A 26 7.33 -11.62 21.04
C ASP A 26 8.03 -11.22 19.74
N THR A 27 8.48 -9.97 19.73
CA THR A 27 9.12 -9.30 18.60
C THR A 27 10.39 -10.03 18.11
N GLU A 28 11.05 -10.82 18.96
CA GLU A 28 12.23 -11.60 18.58
C GLU A 28 11.89 -12.87 17.80
N LEU A 29 10.76 -13.54 18.08
CA LEU A 29 10.28 -14.66 17.27
C LEU A 29 9.72 -14.20 15.92
N MET A 30 9.12 -13.01 15.88
CA MET A 30 8.69 -12.37 14.63
C MET A 30 9.85 -12.09 13.67
N LEU A 31 11.01 -11.68 14.20
CA LEU A 31 12.23 -11.53 13.39
C LEU A 31 12.68 -12.85 12.76
N ALA A 32 12.49 -13.98 13.47
CA ALA A 32 12.83 -15.31 12.98
C ALA A 32 11.85 -15.84 11.90
N GLN A 33 10.71 -15.16 11.69
CA GLN A 33 9.68 -15.50 10.71
C GLN A 33 9.63 -14.54 9.52
N LEU A 34 10.60 -13.63 9.39
CA LEU A 34 10.68 -12.76 8.22
C LEU A 34 10.78 -13.57 6.93
N HIS A 35 10.24 -13.01 5.85
CA HIS A 35 10.39 -13.56 4.51
C HIS A 35 11.87 -13.88 4.24
N PRO A 36 12.22 -14.99 3.57
CA PRO A 36 13.60 -15.37 3.29
C PRO A 36 14.42 -14.27 2.58
N ASP A 37 13.74 -13.47 1.76
CA ASP A 37 14.32 -12.33 1.05
C ASP A 37 14.21 -10.99 1.80
N ALA A 38 13.84 -10.98 3.08
CA ALA A 38 13.73 -9.74 3.85
C ALA A 38 15.09 -9.03 3.95
N HIS A 39 15.10 -7.73 3.67
CA HIS A 39 16.27 -6.90 3.82
C HIS A 39 16.50 -6.57 5.31
N GLU A 40 17.76 -6.37 5.71
CA GLU A 40 18.13 -6.13 7.11
C GLU A 40 17.55 -4.81 7.66
N GLU A 41 17.49 -3.77 6.82
CA GLU A 41 16.92 -2.47 7.16
C GLU A 41 15.38 -2.42 7.06
N GLY A 42 14.77 -3.39 6.38
CA GLY A 42 13.35 -3.41 6.02
C GLY A 42 13.10 -3.51 4.52
N GLY A 43 11.97 -4.11 4.16
CA GLY A 43 11.55 -4.35 2.78
C GLY A 43 12.01 -5.69 2.26
N LEU A 44 11.80 -5.89 0.97
CA LEU A 44 12.16 -7.12 0.26
C LEU A 44 13.40 -6.88 -0.60
N ALA A 45 14.47 -7.65 -0.39
CA ALA A 45 15.69 -7.55 -1.17
C ALA A 45 15.53 -8.20 -2.56
N CYS A 46 16.19 -7.63 -3.58
CA CYS A 46 16.36 -8.34 -4.85
C CYS A 46 17.52 -9.33 -4.71
N ASN A 47 17.20 -10.61 -4.54
CA ASN A 47 18.20 -11.67 -4.46
C ASN A 47 18.49 -12.35 -5.82
N ASP A 48 17.73 -12.01 -6.87
CA ASP A 48 18.00 -12.45 -8.24
C ASP A 48 19.19 -11.69 -8.84
N LYS A 49 20.37 -12.30 -8.77
CA LYS A 49 21.62 -11.74 -9.30
C LYS A 49 21.56 -11.50 -10.80
N LYS A 50 20.91 -12.38 -11.56
CA LYS A 50 20.85 -12.26 -13.02
C LYS A 50 19.99 -11.07 -13.39
N LEU A 51 18.80 -10.97 -12.79
CA LEU A 51 17.92 -9.82 -12.96
C LEU A 51 18.62 -8.51 -12.59
N LEU A 52 19.35 -8.49 -11.49
CA LEU A 52 20.05 -7.28 -11.04
C LEU A 52 21.14 -6.83 -12.01
N ILE A 53 21.91 -7.77 -12.58
CA ILE A 53 22.91 -7.48 -13.62
C ILE A 53 22.21 -6.89 -14.85
N GLU A 54 21.19 -7.57 -15.37
CA GLU A 54 20.42 -7.13 -16.54
C GLU A 54 19.80 -5.73 -16.33
N MET A 55 19.19 -5.49 -15.17
CA MET A 55 18.62 -4.19 -14.81
C MET A 55 19.67 -3.09 -14.78
N ARG A 56 20.84 -3.35 -14.18
CA ARG A 56 21.93 -2.36 -14.11
C ARG A 56 22.50 -2.03 -15.47
N GLU A 57 22.73 -3.04 -16.31
CA GLU A 57 23.18 -2.83 -17.68
C GLU A 57 22.18 -1.97 -18.45
N CYS A 58 20.88 -2.29 -18.36
CA CYS A 58 19.83 -1.51 -18.98
C CYS A 58 19.78 -0.06 -18.46
N ILE A 59 19.87 0.13 -17.14
CA ILE A 59 19.90 1.47 -16.53
C ILE A 59 21.12 2.26 -17.02
N MET A 60 22.29 1.64 -17.11
CA MET A 60 23.51 2.31 -17.57
C MET A 60 23.46 2.66 -19.06
N VAL A 61 22.92 1.77 -19.90
CA VAL A 61 22.66 2.07 -21.33
C VAL A 61 21.67 3.23 -21.44
N TRP A 62 20.60 3.19 -20.65
CA TRP A 62 19.59 4.23 -20.63
C TRP A 62 20.16 5.59 -20.19
N ILE A 63 20.91 5.66 -19.08
CA ILE A 63 21.61 6.88 -18.62
C ILE A 63 22.54 7.42 -19.71
N LYS A 64 23.34 6.56 -20.36
CA LYS A 64 24.24 6.96 -21.46
C LYS A 64 23.46 7.54 -22.64
N SER A 65 22.35 6.89 -23.04
CA SER A 65 21.48 7.36 -24.12
C SER A 65 20.83 8.71 -23.82
N MET A 66 20.61 8.98 -22.52
CA MET A 66 19.97 10.18 -22.02
C MET A 66 20.94 11.33 -21.76
N GLY A 67 22.26 11.10 -21.83
CA GLY A 67 23.30 12.03 -21.43
C GLY A 67 23.13 13.45 -21.99
N ARG A 68 22.72 13.59 -23.26
CA ARG A 68 22.47 14.91 -23.87
C ARG A 68 21.26 15.65 -23.27
N GLN A 69 20.17 14.97 -22.92
CA GLN A 69 18.98 15.61 -22.34
C GLN A 69 19.10 15.82 -20.83
N ILE A 70 19.85 14.95 -20.12
CA ILE A 70 20.25 15.15 -18.72
C ILE A 70 21.04 16.46 -18.59
N LEU A 71 22.02 16.68 -19.48
CA LEU A 71 22.83 17.91 -19.51
C LEU A 71 22.00 19.17 -19.83
N GLN A 72 20.88 19.01 -20.54
CA GLN A 72 19.98 20.12 -20.91
C GLN A 72 18.86 20.34 -19.88
N GLY A 73 18.83 19.60 -18.76
CA GLY A 73 17.86 19.77 -17.68
C GLY A 73 16.42 19.36 -18.01
N ASN A 74 16.20 18.68 -19.14
CA ASN A 74 14.86 18.41 -19.66
C ASN A 74 14.50 16.92 -19.54
N LEU A 75 14.45 16.40 -18.30
CA LEU A 75 14.18 14.99 -18.02
C LEU A 75 12.69 14.74 -17.77
N ASN A 76 11.97 14.25 -18.78
CA ASN A 76 10.63 13.69 -18.59
C ASN A 76 10.67 12.15 -18.66
N LEU A 77 10.81 11.53 -17.50
CA LEU A 77 10.95 10.07 -17.34
C LEU A 77 9.70 9.27 -17.66
N VAL A 78 8.55 9.95 -17.72
CA VAL A 78 7.30 9.32 -18.16
C VAL A 78 7.32 9.10 -19.68
N ASN A 79 8.04 9.95 -20.42
CA ASN A 79 8.13 9.91 -21.88
C ASN A 79 9.41 9.25 -22.40
N THR A 80 10.34 8.84 -21.52
CA THR A 80 11.55 8.13 -21.93
C THR A 80 11.29 6.64 -22.05
N SER A 81 11.59 6.05 -23.21
CA SER A 81 11.53 4.61 -23.42
C SER A 81 12.64 3.90 -22.63
N PHE A 82 12.28 2.86 -21.88
CA PHE A 82 13.22 1.96 -21.22
C PHE A 82 13.51 0.74 -22.12
N PRO A 83 14.68 0.09 -21.99
CA PRO A 83 14.93 -1.20 -22.66
C PRO A 83 13.90 -2.26 -22.27
N VAL A 84 13.48 -3.10 -23.23
CA VAL A 84 12.43 -4.12 -23.03
C VAL A 84 12.73 -5.12 -21.91
N LEU A 85 14.01 -5.39 -21.63
CA LEU A 85 14.44 -6.30 -20.55
C LEU A 85 14.03 -5.80 -19.16
N MET A 86 13.79 -4.50 -19.01
CA MET A 86 13.28 -3.91 -17.77
C MET A 86 11.78 -4.14 -17.57
N PHE A 87 11.07 -4.70 -18.55
CA PHE A 87 9.62 -4.86 -18.51
C PHE A 87 9.18 -6.27 -18.14
N GLU A 88 8.09 -6.36 -17.38
CA GLU A 88 7.34 -7.60 -17.21
C GLU A 88 6.37 -7.80 -18.39
N PRO A 89 5.97 -9.04 -18.71
CA PRO A 89 5.06 -9.32 -19.83
C PRO A 89 3.60 -9.03 -19.49
N ARG A 90 3.33 -7.90 -18.82
CA ARG A 90 2.02 -7.45 -18.39
C ARG A 90 1.88 -5.95 -18.57
N SER A 91 0.71 -5.49 -18.98
CA SER A 91 0.40 -4.06 -18.97
C SER A 91 0.08 -3.57 -17.55
N TYR A 92 0.05 -2.25 -17.36
CA TYR A 92 -0.32 -1.67 -16.07
C TYR A 92 -1.73 -2.08 -15.63
N LEU A 93 -2.66 -2.35 -16.55
CA LEU A 93 -4.01 -2.82 -16.20
C LEU A 93 -3.95 -4.16 -15.47
N GLN A 94 -3.18 -5.12 -16.02
CA GLN A 94 -2.94 -6.41 -15.39
C GLN A 94 -2.18 -6.26 -14.07
N LYS A 95 -1.14 -5.42 -14.02
CA LYS A 95 -0.34 -5.21 -12.81
C LYS A 95 -1.17 -4.58 -11.68
N LEU A 96 -2.10 -3.68 -12.02
CA LEU A 96 -2.98 -3.04 -11.05
C LEU A 96 -3.93 -4.05 -10.39
N ALA A 97 -4.24 -5.17 -11.03
CA ALA A 97 -5.04 -6.24 -10.46
C ALA A 97 -4.39 -6.94 -9.25
N ASP A 98 -3.05 -7.00 -9.21
CA ASP A 98 -2.29 -7.74 -8.20
C ASP A 98 -2.67 -7.28 -6.78
N ILE A 99 -2.84 -5.97 -6.55
CA ILE A 99 -3.14 -5.44 -5.21
C ILE A 99 -4.54 -5.83 -4.70
N TRP A 100 -5.36 -6.47 -5.53
CA TRP A 100 -6.72 -6.92 -5.20
C TRP A 100 -6.84 -8.45 -5.16
N ALA A 101 -5.72 -9.17 -5.14
CA ALA A 101 -5.66 -10.63 -5.21
C ALA A 101 -6.33 -11.40 -4.06
N TYR A 102 -6.76 -10.71 -3.00
CA TYR A 102 -7.32 -11.31 -1.79
C TYR A 102 -8.80 -10.99 -1.56
N PRO A 103 -9.72 -11.42 -2.44
CA PRO A 103 -11.14 -11.07 -2.34
C PRO A 103 -11.82 -11.56 -1.05
N SER A 104 -11.27 -12.58 -0.38
CA SER A 104 -11.83 -13.12 0.87
C SER A 104 -11.99 -12.06 1.97
N TYR A 105 -11.02 -11.14 2.11
CA TYR A 105 -11.06 -10.09 3.14
C TYR A 105 -12.16 -9.06 2.88
N ILE A 106 -12.30 -8.58 1.63
CA ILE A 106 -13.34 -7.61 1.28
C ILE A 106 -14.73 -8.26 1.22
N ASN A 107 -14.84 -9.53 0.84
CA ASN A 107 -16.07 -10.31 0.97
C ASN A 107 -16.51 -10.41 2.43
N ALA A 108 -15.58 -10.67 3.35
CA ALA A 108 -15.86 -10.64 4.78
C ALA A 108 -16.26 -9.24 5.26
N ALA A 109 -15.59 -8.19 4.77
CA ALA A 109 -15.95 -6.81 5.08
C ALA A 109 -17.39 -6.48 4.65
N ALA A 110 -17.81 -6.94 3.47
CA ALA A 110 -19.18 -6.76 2.98
C ALA A 110 -20.22 -7.52 3.80
N ALA A 111 -19.86 -8.68 4.37
CA ALA A 111 -20.71 -9.44 5.27
C ALA A 111 -20.75 -8.89 6.72
N ALA A 112 -19.81 -8.02 7.10
CA ALA A 112 -19.72 -7.48 8.44
C ALA A 112 -20.84 -6.45 8.72
N GLN A 113 -21.55 -6.66 9.82
CA GLN A 113 -22.64 -5.78 10.29
C GLN A 113 -22.13 -4.56 11.06
N ASP A 114 -21.04 -4.72 11.83
CA ASP A 114 -20.40 -3.62 12.55
C ASP A 114 -19.48 -2.83 11.58
N PRO A 115 -19.71 -1.52 11.38
CA PRO A 115 -18.86 -0.68 10.55
C PRO A 115 -17.39 -0.66 10.98
N LEU A 116 -17.11 -0.78 12.29
CA LEU A 116 -15.74 -0.82 12.79
C LEU A 116 -15.05 -2.14 12.38
N GLU A 117 -15.77 -3.25 12.47
CA GLU A 117 -15.27 -4.55 12.00
C GLU A 117 -15.04 -4.55 10.48
N ARG A 118 -15.98 -3.99 9.70
CA ARG A 118 -15.82 -3.77 8.26
C ARG A 118 -14.54 -2.99 7.96
N MET A 119 -14.29 -1.88 8.68
CA MET A 119 -13.10 -1.07 8.50
C MET A 119 -11.82 -1.85 8.77
N LYS A 120 -11.78 -2.71 9.82
CA LYS A 120 -10.61 -3.58 10.09
C LYS A 120 -10.34 -4.56 8.94
N LEU A 121 -11.39 -5.18 8.41
CA LEU A 121 -11.28 -6.13 7.30
C LEU A 121 -10.83 -5.45 6.00
N LEU A 122 -11.28 -4.22 5.75
CA LEU A 122 -10.79 -3.41 4.63
C LEU A 122 -9.32 -3.00 4.79
N VAL A 123 -8.88 -2.64 5.99
CA VAL A 123 -7.46 -2.39 6.27
C VAL A 123 -6.64 -3.64 6.00
N ALA A 124 -7.09 -4.81 6.49
CA ALA A 124 -6.39 -6.07 6.24
C ALA A 124 -6.34 -6.42 4.76
N TRP A 125 -7.44 -6.23 4.02
CA TRP A 125 -7.49 -6.43 2.57
C TRP A 125 -6.48 -5.56 1.83
N MET A 126 -6.46 -4.25 2.12
CA MET A 126 -5.52 -3.31 1.51
C MET A 126 -4.08 -3.76 1.78
N VAL A 127 -3.77 -4.05 3.04
CA VAL A 127 -2.42 -4.41 3.49
C VAL A 127 -1.95 -5.72 2.88
N ALA A 128 -2.82 -6.74 2.84
CA ALA A 128 -2.53 -8.05 2.28
C ALA A 128 -2.09 -7.95 0.80
N GLY A 129 -2.69 -7.07 0.00
CA GLY A 129 -2.33 -6.92 -1.42
C GLY A 129 -1.00 -6.19 -1.69
N LEU A 130 -0.42 -5.49 -0.71
CA LEU A 130 0.71 -4.59 -0.97
C LEU A 130 2.02 -5.30 -1.31
N HIS A 131 2.24 -6.53 -0.83
CA HIS A 131 3.48 -7.25 -1.08
C HIS A 131 3.74 -7.54 -2.57
N HIS A 132 2.68 -7.76 -3.37
CA HIS A 132 2.82 -7.92 -4.82
C HIS A 132 3.44 -6.69 -5.52
N SER A 133 3.46 -5.54 -4.86
CA SER A 133 4.09 -4.32 -5.36
C SER A 133 5.59 -4.26 -5.09
N VAL A 134 6.13 -5.11 -4.20
CA VAL A 134 7.56 -5.16 -3.84
C VAL A 134 8.26 -6.44 -4.31
N GLU A 135 7.51 -7.49 -4.68
CA GLU A 135 8.05 -8.74 -5.21
C GLU A 135 8.55 -8.62 -6.66
N ASN A 136 7.90 -7.79 -7.47
CA ASN A 136 8.22 -7.67 -8.89
C ASN A 136 9.06 -6.42 -9.17
N TRP A 137 10.27 -6.64 -9.66
CA TRP A 137 11.29 -5.63 -9.91
C TRP A 137 11.26 -5.05 -11.33
N LYS A 138 10.39 -5.58 -12.18
CA LYS A 138 10.23 -5.14 -13.57
C LYS A 138 9.06 -4.17 -13.70
N LYS A 139 9.16 -3.28 -14.69
CA LYS A 139 8.17 -2.26 -15.00
C LYS A 139 7.04 -2.86 -15.87
N PRO A 140 5.76 -2.65 -15.57
CA PRO A 140 4.70 -3.02 -16.49
C PRO A 140 4.72 -2.16 -17.75
N PHE A 141 4.20 -2.70 -18.86
CA PHE A 141 3.97 -1.92 -20.06
C PHE A 141 2.95 -0.81 -19.78
N ASN A 142 3.21 0.39 -20.32
CA ASN A 142 2.23 1.47 -20.26
C ASN A 142 1.11 1.14 -21.24
N PRO A 143 -0.15 0.99 -20.81
CA PRO A 143 -1.23 0.63 -21.69
C PRO A 143 -1.44 1.68 -22.79
N ILE A 144 -1.85 1.25 -23.98
CA ILE A 144 -2.27 2.17 -25.04
C ILE A 144 -3.63 2.78 -24.71
N LEU A 145 -3.95 3.95 -25.25
CA LEU A 145 -5.28 4.57 -25.06
C LEU A 145 -6.38 3.62 -25.59
N GLY A 146 -7.39 3.36 -24.75
CA GLY A 146 -8.48 2.43 -25.06
C GLY A 146 -8.12 0.96 -24.87
N GLU A 147 -6.93 0.63 -24.39
CA GLU A 147 -6.63 -0.75 -23.97
C GLU A 147 -7.58 -1.15 -22.84
N THR A 148 -8.20 -2.33 -22.96
CA THR A 148 -9.08 -2.90 -21.95
C THR A 148 -8.51 -4.19 -21.40
N TRP A 149 -8.73 -4.44 -20.11
CA TRP A 149 -8.44 -5.73 -19.50
C TRP A 149 -9.58 -6.15 -18.58
N GLN A 150 -9.95 -7.43 -18.64
CA GLN A 150 -10.96 -8.01 -17.77
C GLN A 150 -10.52 -9.37 -17.24
N ALA A 151 -10.96 -9.71 -16.04
CA ALA A 151 -10.70 -11.01 -15.44
C ALA A 151 -11.80 -11.41 -14.46
N THR A 152 -11.89 -12.72 -14.22
CA THR A 152 -12.68 -13.29 -13.12
C THR A 152 -11.74 -14.09 -12.24
N MET A 153 -11.59 -13.65 -11.00
CA MET A 153 -10.75 -14.32 -10.01
C MET A 153 -11.56 -15.42 -9.31
N PRO A 154 -10.88 -16.44 -8.72
CA PRO A 154 -11.52 -17.39 -7.83
C PRO A 154 -12.35 -16.68 -6.75
N GLY A 155 -13.53 -17.21 -6.42
CA GLY A 155 -14.46 -16.57 -5.50
C GLY A 155 -15.38 -15.51 -6.14
N GLY A 156 -15.41 -15.42 -7.47
CA GLY A 156 -16.41 -14.64 -8.21
C GLY A 156 -16.14 -13.14 -8.33
N LEU A 157 -14.93 -12.70 -7.96
CA LEU A 157 -14.51 -11.31 -8.16
C LEU A 157 -14.33 -11.04 -9.65
N GLN A 158 -15.12 -10.14 -10.20
CA GLN A 158 -14.99 -9.65 -11.57
C GLN A 158 -14.21 -8.34 -11.59
N LEU A 159 -13.30 -8.19 -12.54
CA LEU A 159 -12.48 -7.00 -12.74
C LEU A 159 -12.64 -6.50 -14.17
N PHE A 160 -12.83 -5.20 -14.32
CA PHE A 160 -12.91 -4.48 -15.59
C PHE A 160 -12.03 -3.26 -15.52
N MET A 161 -11.17 -3.05 -16.51
CA MET A 161 -10.24 -1.93 -16.54
C MET A 161 -10.08 -1.40 -17.96
N GLU A 162 -9.86 -0.10 -18.05
CA GLU A 162 -9.62 0.60 -19.31
C GLU A 162 -8.58 1.69 -19.12
N GLN A 163 -7.67 1.83 -20.08
CA GLN A 163 -6.79 2.98 -20.17
C GLN A 163 -7.54 4.15 -20.82
N VAL A 164 -8.08 5.04 -20.00
CA VAL A 164 -8.92 6.17 -20.43
C VAL A 164 -8.15 7.43 -20.81
N SER A 165 -6.84 7.49 -20.51
CA SER A 165 -5.96 8.59 -20.93
C SER A 165 -4.52 8.09 -21.09
N HIS A 166 -3.78 8.63 -22.06
CA HIS A 166 -2.35 8.31 -22.25
C HIS A 166 -1.41 9.44 -21.80
N HIS A 167 -1.85 10.71 -21.89
CA HIS A 167 -1.07 11.88 -21.49
C HIS A 167 -1.94 12.85 -20.66
N PRO A 168 -1.96 12.73 -19.32
CA PRO A 168 -1.21 11.74 -18.51
C PRO A 168 -1.82 10.32 -18.57
N PRO A 169 -1.06 9.27 -18.21
CA PRO A 169 -1.57 7.89 -18.21
C PRO A 169 -2.58 7.69 -17.08
N VAL A 170 -3.84 7.43 -17.41
CA VAL A 170 -4.91 7.15 -16.43
C VAL A 170 -5.62 5.86 -16.81
N SER A 171 -5.70 4.93 -15.86
CA SER A 171 -6.48 3.70 -15.97
C SER A 171 -7.71 3.80 -15.08
N ALA A 172 -8.90 3.64 -15.64
CA ALA A 172 -10.14 3.47 -14.88
C ALA A 172 -10.36 1.99 -14.59
N TYR A 173 -11.02 1.69 -13.47
CA TYR A 173 -11.32 0.31 -13.10
C TYR A 173 -12.64 0.20 -12.33
N GLN A 174 -13.28 -0.95 -12.50
CA GLN A 174 -14.44 -1.38 -11.74
C GLN A 174 -14.28 -2.85 -11.38
N LEU A 175 -14.45 -3.15 -10.09
CA LEU A 175 -14.46 -4.50 -9.55
C LEU A 175 -15.81 -4.78 -8.90
N GLN A 176 -16.29 -6.01 -9.04
CA GLN A 176 -17.57 -6.44 -8.51
C GLN A 176 -17.40 -7.76 -7.75
N GLY A 177 -17.88 -7.78 -6.51
CA GLY A 177 -17.93 -8.99 -5.68
C GLY A 177 -19.27 -9.14 -4.98
N PRO A 178 -19.44 -10.19 -4.14
CA PRO A 178 -20.69 -10.46 -3.44
C PRO A 178 -21.04 -9.34 -2.44
N GLY A 179 -22.00 -8.48 -2.79
CA GLY A 179 -22.50 -7.42 -1.91
C GLY A 179 -21.61 -6.17 -1.81
N TRP A 180 -20.60 -6.06 -2.69
CA TRP A 180 -19.72 -4.89 -2.76
C TRP A 180 -19.24 -4.61 -4.19
N ALA A 181 -18.89 -3.36 -4.46
CA ALA A 181 -18.21 -2.96 -5.68
C ALA A 181 -17.12 -1.93 -5.39
N LEU A 182 -15.99 -2.02 -6.07
CA LEU A 182 -14.92 -1.02 -6.03
C LEU A 182 -14.85 -0.32 -7.39
N SER A 183 -14.84 1.00 -7.40
CA SER A 183 -14.62 1.80 -8.61
C SER A 183 -13.59 2.89 -8.37
N GLY A 184 -12.89 3.26 -9.43
CA GLY A 184 -11.85 4.26 -9.30
C GLY A 184 -11.04 4.47 -10.56
N TRP A 185 -9.98 5.22 -10.38
CA TRP A 185 -8.98 5.44 -11.41
C TRP A 185 -7.59 5.50 -10.77
N SER A 186 -6.57 5.16 -11.55
CA SER A 186 -5.18 5.27 -11.14
C SER A 186 -4.33 5.96 -12.20
N GLN A 187 -3.55 6.94 -11.76
CA GLN A 187 -2.53 7.63 -12.52
C GLN A 187 -1.17 7.34 -11.87
N PRO A 188 -0.40 6.37 -12.40
CA PRO A 188 0.93 6.08 -11.90
C PRO A 188 1.89 7.22 -12.25
N ALA A 189 2.74 7.59 -11.31
CA ALA A 189 3.86 8.49 -11.52
C ALA A 189 5.12 7.90 -10.90
N VAL A 190 6.21 7.94 -11.67
CA VAL A 190 7.51 7.41 -11.30
C VAL A 190 8.45 8.59 -11.06
N VAL A 191 9.09 8.61 -9.90
CA VAL A 191 9.95 9.69 -9.43
C VAL A 191 11.30 9.09 -9.04
N PRO A 192 12.42 9.45 -9.69
CA PRO A 192 13.74 9.06 -9.21
C PRO A 192 14.01 9.71 -7.87
N VAL A 193 14.69 8.98 -7.01
CA VAL A 193 15.13 9.50 -5.73
C VAL A 193 16.64 9.37 -5.63
N VAL A 194 17.30 10.49 -5.92
CA VAL A 194 18.77 10.59 -5.97
C VAL A 194 19.40 10.18 -4.64
N LYS A 195 18.78 10.57 -3.50
CA LYS A 195 19.30 10.29 -2.15
C LYS A 195 19.62 8.81 -1.90
N PHE A 196 18.89 7.89 -2.51
CA PHE A 196 19.09 6.45 -2.31
C PHE A 196 19.30 5.68 -3.62
N TYR A 197 19.67 6.36 -4.70
CA TYR A 197 19.90 5.75 -6.02
C TYR A 197 18.76 4.80 -6.44
N GLY A 198 17.53 5.29 -6.33
CA GLY A 198 16.35 4.46 -6.50
C GLY A 198 15.18 5.19 -7.13
N ILE A 199 14.03 4.52 -7.10
CA ILE A 199 12.81 4.92 -7.79
C ILE A 199 11.66 4.87 -6.78
N LYS A 200 10.84 5.92 -6.75
CA LYS A 200 9.59 5.96 -6.02
C LYS A 200 8.43 5.96 -7.01
N THR A 201 7.45 5.10 -6.77
CA THR A 201 6.20 5.05 -7.55
C THR A 201 5.05 5.50 -6.67
N VAL A 202 4.30 6.49 -7.15
CA VAL A 202 3.06 6.94 -6.53
C VAL A 202 1.91 6.68 -7.49
N ALA A 203 0.78 6.21 -6.98
CA ALA A 203 -0.42 5.99 -7.75
C ALA A 203 -1.49 6.97 -7.28
N LYS A 204 -1.54 8.15 -7.91
CA LYS A 204 -2.67 9.07 -7.71
C LYS A 204 -3.94 8.37 -8.16
N GLY A 205 -5.07 8.67 -7.53
CA GLY A 205 -6.30 7.99 -7.89
C GLY A 205 -7.31 7.99 -6.76
N ALA A 206 -8.57 7.98 -7.15
CA ALA A 206 -9.68 7.81 -6.25
C ALA A 206 -10.09 6.33 -6.23
N ARG A 207 -10.47 5.82 -5.05
CA ARG A 207 -10.92 4.43 -4.86
C ARG A 207 -12.14 4.47 -3.96
N HIS A 208 -13.28 4.08 -4.49
CA HIS A 208 -14.54 4.09 -3.79
C HIS A 208 -15.05 2.66 -3.69
N ILE A 209 -15.16 2.16 -2.48
CA ILE A 209 -15.77 0.88 -2.18
C ILE A 209 -17.21 1.16 -1.78
N SER A 210 -18.16 0.47 -2.37
CA SER A 210 -19.59 0.56 -2.08
C SER A 210 -20.10 -0.79 -1.59
N PHE A 211 -21.05 -0.75 -0.66
CA PHE A 211 -21.65 -1.94 -0.06
C PHE A 211 -23.16 -1.97 -0.27
N ALA A 212 -23.76 -3.16 -0.15
CA ALA A 212 -25.20 -3.36 -0.35
C ALA A 212 -26.10 -2.53 0.58
N ASP A 213 -25.60 -2.14 1.76
CA ASP A 213 -26.31 -1.26 2.69
C ASP A 213 -26.29 0.23 2.28
N GLY A 214 -25.63 0.57 1.15
CA GLY A 214 -25.47 1.91 0.62
C GLY A 214 -24.35 2.72 1.28
N SER A 215 -23.56 2.14 2.19
CA SER A 215 -22.35 2.79 2.70
C SER A 215 -21.23 2.76 1.67
N THR A 216 -20.34 3.74 1.77
CA THR A 216 -19.17 3.87 0.91
C THR A 216 -17.92 4.16 1.73
N VAL A 217 -16.80 3.57 1.31
CA VAL A 217 -15.47 3.83 1.89
C VAL A 217 -14.55 4.36 0.81
N GLU A 218 -13.98 5.54 1.03
CA GLU A 218 -12.93 6.12 0.20
C GLU A 218 -11.56 5.65 0.70
N MET A 219 -10.64 5.32 -0.21
CA MET A 219 -9.32 4.79 0.13
C MET A 219 -8.19 5.47 -0.64
N SER A 220 -7.16 5.92 0.08
CA SER A 220 -5.85 6.28 -0.49
C SER A 220 -4.83 5.16 -0.29
N MET A 221 -3.86 5.09 -1.20
CA MET A 221 -2.79 4.10 -1.16
C MET A 221 -1.47 4.70 -0.66
N PRO A 222 -0.60 3.89 -0.04
CA PRO A 222 0.77 4.31 0.24
C PRO A 222 1.56 4.43 -1.07
N HIS A 223 2.85 4.70 -0.96
CA HIS A 223 3.74 4.70 -2.12
C HIS A 223 4.79 3.60 -2.02
N PHE A 224 5.33 3.22 -3.18
CA PHE A 224 6.32 2.16 -3.29
C PHE A 224 7.68 2.77 -3.62
N ALA A 225 8.74 2.20 -3.08
CA ALA A 225 10.10 2.62 -3.38
C ALA A 225 11.01 1.43 -3.61
N ILE A 226 11.82 1.50 -4.65
CA ILE A 226 12.96 0.61 -4.87
C ILE A 226 14.22 1.42 -4.55
N LYS A 227 15.05 0.95 -3.63
CA LYS A 227 16.29 1.61 -3.21
C LYS A 227 17.52 0.89 -3.73
N GLY A 228 18.55 1.66 -4.05
CA GLY A 228 19.89 1.12 -4.31
C GLY A 228 20.05 0.35 -5.62
N VAL A 229 19.09 0.41 -6.56
CA VAL A 229 19.09 -0.41 -7.78
C VAL A 229 20.37 -0.24 -8.62
N VAL A 230 20.97 0.94 -8.57
CA VAL A 230 22.18 1.25 -9.35
C VAL A 230 23.46 0.69 -8.71
N TYR A 231 23.69 0.97 -7.41
CA TYR A 231 25.00 0.74 -6.78
C TYR A 231 24.99 -0.15 -5.54
N ALA A 232 23.84 -0.36 -4.88
CA ALA A 232 23.81 -1.09 -3.61
C ALA A 232 24.06 -2.58 -3.82
N ALA A 233 24.86 -3.22 -2.96
CA ALA A 233 25.07 -4.67 -3.06
C ALA A 233 23.76 -5.47 -2.94
N LYS A 234 22.84 -5.00 -2.09
CA LYS A 234 21.50 -5.55 -1.87
C LYS A 234 20.45 -4.45 -2.04
N PRO A 235 19.95 -4.18 -3.25
CA PRO A 235 18.82 -3.28 -3.42
C PRO A 235 17.58 -3.90 -2.81
N HIS A 236 16.68 -3.08 -2.28
CA HIS A 236 15.43 -3.54 -1.67
C HIS A 236 14.24 -2.66 -2.06
N ALA A 237 13.04 -3.28 -2.06
CA ALA A 237 11.77 -2.64 -2.35
C ALA A 237 10.92 -2.54 -1.08
N GLU A 238 10.21 -1.43 -0.93
CA GLU A 238 9.45 -1.10 0.28
C GLU A 238 8.13 -0.40 -0.05
N VAL A 239 7.20 -0.53 0.90
CA VAL A 239 5.99 0.29 0.98
C VAL A 239 6.21 1.36 2.03
N LEU A 240 5.91 2.62 1.70
CA LEU A 240 6.20 3.78 2.53
C LEU A 240 5.03 4.77 2.56
N GLY A 241 4.98 5.60 3.60
CA GLY A 241 4.05 6.72 3.70
C GLY A 241 2.79 6.35 4.48
N VAL A 242 1.66 6.93 4.08
CA VAL A 242 0.39 6.79 4.81
C VAL A 242 -0.72 6.42 3.84
N ALA A 243 -1.53 5.44 4.23
CA ALA A 243 -2.80 5.12 3.60
C ALA A 243 -3.94 5.52 4.53
N ARG A 244 -5.09 5.91 3.95
CA ARG A 244 -6.28 6.29 4.70
C ARG A 244 -7.50 5.61 4.12
N LEU A 245 -8.38 5.13 5.00
CA LEU A 245 -9.72 4.67 4.63
C LEU A 245 -10.74 5.50 5.39
N LEU A 246 -11.73 6.02 4.68
CA LEU A 246 -12.72 6.93 5.23
C LEU A 246 -14.13 6.41 4.94
N ASP A 247 -14.85 6.07 6.01
CA ASP A 247 -16.29 5.82 5.98
C ASP A 247 -17.01 7.08 6.47
N GLN A 248 -17.53 7.88 5.55
CA GLN A 248 -18.21 9.12 5.89
C GLN A 248 -19.53 8.88 6.63
N ARG A 249 -20.26 7.82 6.26
CA ARG A 249 -21.59 7.52 6.81
C ARG A 249 -21.48 7.17 8.28
N HIS A 250 -20.54 6.31 8.63
CA HIS A 250 -20.30 5.88 10.01
C HIS A 250 -19.27 6.76 10.73
N ARG A 251 -18.70 7.76 10.04
CA ARG A 251 -17.68 8.68 10.55
C ARG A 251 -16.47 7.94 11.11
N LEU A 252 -15.98 6.95 10.39
CA LEU A 252 -14.76 6.21 10.76
C LEU A 252 -13.62 6.57 9.82
N GLU A 253 -12.44 6.78 10.37
CA GLU A 253 -11.21 6.95 9.58
C GLU A 253 -10.14 5.98 10.08
N ALA A 254 -9.64 5.12 9.20
CA ALA A 254 -8.42 4.37 9.44
C ALA A 254 -7.22 5.14 8.87
N VAL A 255 -6.15 5.28 9.66
CA VAL A 255 -4.88 5.87 9.23
C VAL A 255 -3.77 4.84 9.42
N ILE A 256 -3.20 4.35 8.33
CA ILE A 256 -2.18 3.31 8.32
C ILE A 256 -0.86 3.91 7.85
N SER A 257 0.17 3.84 8.68
CA SER A 257 1.51 4.32 8.40
C SER A 257 2.45 3.16 8.06
N PHE A 258 3.24 3.34 7.02
CA PHE A 258 4.25 2.43 6.52
C PHE A 258 5.62 3.09 6.67
N GLY A 259 6.47 2.47 7.48
CA GLY A 259 7.77 3.02 7.89
C GLY A 259 8.06 2.81 9.38
N PRO A 260 9.27 3.20 9.82
CA PRO A 260 9.70 3.02 11.21
C PRO A 260 8.78 3.79 12.17
N VAL A 261 8.41 3.14 13.28
CA VAL A 261 7.63 3.73 14.36
C VAL A 261 8.56 4.59 15.24
N PRO A 262 8.37 5.92 15.31
CA PRO A 262 9.26 6.79 16.07
C PRO A 262 9.29 6.46 17.56
N GLY A 263 10.48 6.41 18.15
CA GLY A 263 10.67 6.19 19.59
C GLY A 263 10.39 4.77 20.09
N THR A 264 10.12 3.82 19.18
CA THR A 264 9.94 2.42 19.55
C THR A 264 11.24 1.80 20.07
N ARG A 265 11.14 0.92 21.07
CA ARG A 265 12.24 0.05 21.51
C ARG A 265 12.21 -1.33 20.85
N GLN A 266 11.13 -1.63 20.12
CA GLN A 266 10.94 -2.91 19.44
C GLN A 266 11.66 -2.90 18.10
N ARG A 267 12.60 -3.83 17.90
CA ARG A 267 13.40 -3.92 16.66
C ARG A 267 12.55 -4.03 15.40
N MET A 268 11.48 -4.84 15.41
CA MET A 268 10.58 -4.96 14.25
C MET A 268 9.90 -3.65 13.87
N LEU A 269 9.49 -2.86 14.86
CA LEU A 269 8.84 -1.58 14.62
C LEU A 269 9.82 -0.48 14.19
N ALA A 270 11.13 -0.70 14.35
CA ALA A 270 12.15 0.23 13.89
C ALA A 270 12.53 0.03 12.41
N ARG A 271 12.08 -1.06 11.77
CA ARG A 271 12.34 -1.35 10.36
C ARG A 271 11.53 -0.46 9.42
N THR A 272 12.02 -0.26 8.20
CA THR A 272 11.35 0.56 7.18
C THR A 272 10.08 -0.06 6.60
N ASP A 273 9.90 -1.38 6.75
CA ASP A 273 8.71 -2.14 6.37
C ASP A 273 7.72 -2.36 7.52
N ALA A 274 7.93 -1.68 8.65
CA ALA A 274 6.95 -1.68 9.72
C ALA A 274 5.64 -1.04 9.24
N VAL A 275 4.52 -1.63 9.68
CA VAL A 275 3.17 -1.14 9.41
C VAL A 275 2.47 -0.97 10.73
N CYS A 276 1.93 0.21 10.98
CA CYS A 276 1.14 0.53 12.16
C CYS A 276 -0.06 1.39 11.77
N GLY A 277 -1.10 1.45 12.59
CA GLY A 277 -2.25 2.29 12.28
C GLY A 277 -3.27 2.33 13.38
N GLU A 278 -4.19 3.28 13.25
CA GLU A 278 -5.27 3.52 14.21
C GLU A 278 -6.59 3.76 13.44
N ILE A 279 -7.72 3.41 14.06
CA ILE A 279 -9.06 3.76 13.57
C ILE A 279 -9.68 4.76 14.52
N TYR A 280 -10.17 5.88 13.98
CA TYR A 280 -10.77 6.97 14.72
C TYR A 280 -12.26 7.06 14.44
N GLN A 281 -13.03 7.39 15.48
CA GLN A 281 -14.38 7.91 15.31
C GLN A 281 -14.30 9.43 15.16
N LEU A 282 -14.74 9.91 14.01
CA LEU A 282 -14.67 11.32 13.65
C LEU A 282 -15.82 12.11 14.31
N PRO A 283 -15.54 13.34 14.79
CA PRO A 283 -16.57 14.20 15.34
C PRO A 283 -17.55 14.65 14.26
N ARG A 284 -18.77 15.00 14.66
CA ARG A 284 -19.84 15.42 13.73
C ARG A 284 -19.50 16.67 12.92
N SER A 285 -18.56 17.48 13.38
CA SER A 285 -18.13 18.74 12.78
C SER A 285 -16.98 18.60 11.77
N ALA A 286 -16.42 17.40 11.58
CA ALA A 286 -15.31 17.22 10.65
C ALA A 286 -15.79 17.30 9.20
N HIS A 287 -15.15 18.15 8.38
CA HIS A 287 -15.22 18.06 6.93
C HIS A 287 -14.23 16.99 6.46
N LEU A 288 -14.72 16.01 5.68
CA LEU A 288 -13.98 14.78 5.40
C LEU A 288 -13.66 14.66 3.91
N GLN A 289 -12.38 14.60 3.57
CA GLN A 289 -11.91 14.21 2.24
C GLN A 289 -10.63 13.40 2.36
N VAL A 290 -10.52 12.30 1.61
CA VAL A 290 -9.29 11.49 1.55
C VAL A 290 -8.19 12.21 0.75
N HIS A 291 -8.56 13.13 -0.14
CA HIS A 291 -7.66 13.85 -1.04
C HIS A 291 -7.78 15.37 -0.86
N GLY A 292 -6.95 15.94 0.03
CA GLY A 292 -6.79 17.39 0.16
C GLY A 292 -6.78 17.86 1.62
N ARG A 293 -5.57 18.23 2.09
CA ARG A 293 -5.27 18.91 3.36
C ARG A 293 -5.63 18.20 4.68
N GLU A 294 -4.75 18.49 5.64
CA GLU A 294 -4.74 18.06 7.03
C GLU A 294 -6.12 18.05 7.68
N VAL A 295 -6.52 16.90 8.22
CA VAL A 295 -7.22 16.91 9.50
C VAL A 295 -6.26 17.57 10.47
N LEU A 296 -6.61 18.77 10.94
CA LEU A 296 -5.89 19.55 11.94
C LEU A 296 -5.24 18.64 12.99
N ARG A 297 -3.93 18.38 12.85
CA ARG A 297 -3.13 17.90 13.98
C ARG A 297 -2.91 19.10 14.89
N PRO A 298 -3.07 18.98 16.22
CA PRO A 298 -2.47 19.95 17.11
C PRO A 298 -0.97 19.98 16.80
N THR A 299 -0.49 21.14 16.40
CA THR A 299 0.93 21.43 16.24
C THR A 299 1.62 21.27 17.59
N SER A 300 2.38 20.19 17.77
CA SER A 300 3.63 20.24 18.51
C SER A 300 4.50 19.03 18.19
N SER A 301 5.56 19.31 17.45
CA SER A 301 6.83 18.61 17.59
C SER A 301 7.28 18.67 19.05
N ALA A 302 7.87 17.57 19.52
CA ALA A 302 8.45 17.34 20.85
C ALA A 302 7.47 16.86 21.94
N HIS A 303 7.92 15.82 22.64
CA HIS A 303 7.28 15.10 23.76
C HIS A 303 6.31 13.97 23.40
N ALA A 304 6.86 12.90 22.85
CA ALA A 304 6.25 11.58 22.99
C ALA A 304 6.66 10.97 24.35
N CYS A 305 5.66 10.54 25.11
CA CYS A 305 5.74 9.80 26.38
C CYS A 305 5.98 10.62 27.67
N ALA A 306 4.94 11.33 28.13
CA ALA A 306 4.54 11.41 29.54
C ALA A 306 3.35 12.39 29.68
N CYS A 307 2.30 11.97 30.36
CA CYS A 307 1.22 12.77 30.96
C CYS A 307 0.57 13.89 30.10
N VAL A 308 -0.66 13.64 29.62
CA VAL A 308 -1.63 14.73 29.41
C VAL A 308 -2.97 14.33 30.02
N SER A 309 -3.23 14.89 31.20
CA SER A 309 -4.56 15.02 31.77
C SER A 309 -5.31 16.17 31.07
N ARG A 310 -6.60 15.93 30.84
CA ARG A 310 -7.68 16.93 30.61
C ARG A 310 -7.50 17.94 29.47
N ALA A 311 -7.74 17.47 28.24
CA ALA A 311 -8.51 18.22 27.23
C ALA A 311 -9.30 17.19 26.40
N ARG A 312 -10.63 17.38 26.24
CA ARG A 312 -11.50 16.46 25.48
C ARG A 312 -11.21 16.60 23.97
N GLY A 313 -10.23 15.84 23.48
CA GLY A 313 -10.07 15.54 22.05
C GLY A 313 -11.12 14.53 21.56
N PRO A 314 -11.19 14.26 20.24
CA PRO A 314 -12.12 13.28 19.68
C PRO A 314 -11.92 11.91 20.35
N ASP A 315 -13.02 11.17 20.56
CA ASP A 315 -12.99 9.83 21.15
C ASP A 315 -12.15 8.90 20.27
N VAL A 316 -10.91 8.66 20.71
CA VAL A 316 -10.01 7.68 20.07
C VAL A 316 -10.47 6.30 20.53
N PHE A 317 -10.97 5.48 19.60
CA PHE A 317 -11.18 4.06 19.84
C PHE A 317 -9.82 3.33 19.85
N GLY A 318 -9.04 3.57 20.89
CA GLY A 318 -7.73 2.94 21.14
C GLY A 318 -6.55 3.59 20.40
N LYS A 319 -5.56 4.07 21.15
CA LYS A 319 -4.19 4.24 20.64
C LYS A 319 -3.52 2.88 20.67
N GLU A 320 -3.46 2.17 19.56
CA GLU A 320 -2.91 0.82 19.57
C GLU A 320 -2.05 0.58 18.33
N ALA A 321 -0.72 0.64 18.49
CA ALA A 321 0.25 0.27 17.48
C ALA A 321 0.18 -1.25 17.26
N ALA A 322 -0.31 -1.67 16.09
CA ALA A 322 -0.20 -3.06 15.66
C ALA A 322 1.10 -3.30 14.91
N VAL A 323 1.68 -4.48 15.17
CA VAL A 323 2.92 -5.01 14.62
C VAL A 323 2.63 -5.80 13.34
N GLY A 324 3.51 -5.68 12.35
CA GLY A 324 3.90 -6.80 11.49
C GLY A 324 2.92 -7.22 10.39
N ALA A 325 2.57 -6.30 9.50
CA ALA A 325 1.89 -6.69 8.25
C ALA A 325 2.78 -7.46 7.25
N LEU A 326 4.10 -7.56 7.48
CA LEU A 326 4.95 -8.49 6.74
C LEU A 326 5.12 -9.86 7.40
N ALA A 327 4.54 -10.09 8.58
CA ALA A 327 4.47 -11.43 9.16
C ALA A 327 3.15 -12.14 8.81
N LEU A 328 2.11 -11.42 8.39
CA LEU A 328 0.82 -12.02 7.98
C LEU A 328 0.80 -12.56 6.54
N LEU A 329 1.97 -12.78 5.93
CA LEU A 329 2.16 -13.48 4.66
C LEU A 329 3.03 -14.71 4.92
#